data_AF-A0A955XWX6-F1
#
_entry.id   AF-A0A955XWX6-F1
#
_cell.length_a   1.000
_cell.length_b   1.000
_cell.length_c   1.000
_cell.angle_alpha   90.00
_cell.angle_beta   90.00
_cell.angle_gamma   90.00
#
_symmetry.space_group_name_H-M   'P 1'
#
loop_
_entity.id
_entity.type
_entity.pdbx_description
1 polymer ?
#
loop_
_entity_poly.entity_id
_entity_poly.type
_entity_poly.pdbx_seq_one_letter_code
_entity_poly.pdbx_strand_id
1 'polypeptide(L)' 'RLGTSLEEIERQVIDATLELTGGNKKRAAQMLGIAARTIYRKLDST' A
#
# COMPACT_ATOMS: atom_id res chain seq x y z
N ARG A 1 -6.89 4.05 -13.79
CA ARG A 1 -7.22 4.36 -15.21
C ARG A 1 -6.09 3.81 -16.08
N LEU A 2 -6.33 3.42 -17.34
CA LEU A 2 -5.21 3.06 -18.22
C LEU A 2 -4.32 4.30 -18.43
N GLY A 3 -3.02 4.14 -18.23
CA GLY A 3 -2.06 5.25 -18.18
C GLY A 3 -1.81 5.84 -16.78
N THR A 4 -2.49 5.37 -15.73
CA THR A 4 -2.08 5.68 -14.35
C THR A 4 -0.72 5.06 -14.07
N SER A 5 0.16 5.80 -13.40
CA SER A 5 1.49 5.29 -13.03
C SER A 5 1.37 4.09 -12.09
N LEU A 6 2.34 3.17 -12.17
CA LEU A 6 2.39 2.04 -11.23
C LEU A 6 2.50 2.53 -9.79
N GLU A 7 3.23 3.62 -9.56
CA GLU A 7 3.38 4.20 -8.23
C GLU A 7 2.05 4.65 -7.63
N GLU A 8 1.18 5.25 -8.43
CA GLU A 8 -0.13 5.69 -7.96
C GLU A 8 -1.08 4.52 -7.76
N ILE A 9 -1.04 3.50 -8.63
CA ILE A 9 -1.79 2.26 -8.42
C ILE A 9 -1.35 1.57 -7.13
N GLU A 10 -0.04 1.44 -6.90
CA GLU A 10 0.51 0.86 -5.68
C GLU A 10 0.03 1.62 -4.43
N ARG A 11 0.06 2.96 -4.46
CA ARG A 11 -0.41 3.79 -3.35
C ARG A 11 -1.90 3.55 -3.07
N GLN A 12 -2.75 3.60 -4.09
CA GLN A 12 -4.19 3.37 -3.94
C GLN A 12 -4.49 1.99 -3.34
N VAL A 13 -3.77 0.95 -3.78
CA VAL A 13 -3.94 -0.41 -3.26
C VAL A 13 -3.46 -0.54 -1.82
N ILE A 14 -2.34 0.10 -1.46
CA ILE A 14 -1.83 0.13 -0.09
C ILE A 14 -2.84 0.82 0.83
N ASP A 15 -3.35 1.99 0.44
CA ASP A 15 -4.28 2.78 1.25
C ASP A 15 -5.60 2.03 1.48
N ALA A 16 -6.20 1.48 0.43
CA ALA A 16 -7.43 0.69 0.53
C ALA A 16 -7.25 -0.56 1.43
N THR A 17 -6.07 -1.20 1.37
CA THR A 17 -5.79 -2.37 2.22
C THR A 17 -5.53 -1.96 3.68
N LEU A 18 -4.94 -0.78 3.91
CA LEU A 18 -4.79 -0.24 5.25
C LEU A 18 -6.15 0.08 5.87
N GLU A 19 -7.07 0.69 5.12
CA GLU A 19 -8.45 0.91 5.58
C GLU A 19 -9.13 -0.41 5.95
N LEU A 20 -9.04 -1.42 5.07
CA LEU A 20 -9.60 -2.75 5.32
C LEU A 20 -9.03 -3.43 6.58
N THR A 21 -7.78 -3.15 6.92
CA THR A 21 -7.10 -3.73 8.08
C THR A 21 -7.14 -2.84 9.33
N GLY A 22 -7.84 -1.71 9.30
CA GLY A 22 -7.88 -0.75 10.42
C GLY A 22 -6.52 -0.10 10.70
N GLY A 23 -5.72 0.14 9.66
CA GLY A 23 -4.39 0.76 9.74
C GLY A 23 -3.25 -0.20 10.11
N ASN A 24 -3.52 -1.50 10.19
CA ASN A 24 -2.50 -2.49 10.54
C ASN A 24 -1.55 -2.78 9.35
N LYS A 25 -0.44 -2.06 9.31
CA LYS A 25 0.58 -2.13 8.25
C LYS A 25 1.17 -3.54 8.06
N LYS A 26 1.36 -4.32 9.15
CA LYS A 26 1.90 -5.69 9.04
C LYS A 26 0.89 -6.62 8.36
N ARG A 27 -0.40 -6.49 8.72
CA ARG A 27 -1.48 -7.28 8.13
C ARG A 27 -1.74 -6.87 6.68
N ALA A 28 -1.75 -5.58 6.38
CA ALA A 28 -1.87 -5.07 5.02
C ALA A 28 -0.73 -5.59 4.12
N ALA A 29 0.51 -5.57 4.62
CA ALA A 29 1.66 -6.11 3.90
C ALA A 29 1.53 -7.61 3.60
N GLN A 30 1.04 -8.40 4.57
CA GLN A 30 0.73 -9.82 4.35
C GLN A 30 -0.34 -10.03 3.29
N MET A 31 -1.42 -9.25 3.31
CA MET A 31 -2.50 -9.35 2.33
C MET A 31 -2.04 -8.99 0.91
N LEU A 32 -1.16 -8.00 0.80
CA LEU A 32 -0.57 -7.56 -0.47
C LEU A 32 0.61 -8.42 -0.94
N GLY A 33 1.10 -9.36 -0.12
CA GLY A 33 2.26 -10.18 -0.46
C GLY A 33 3.58 -9.40 -0.56
N ILE A 34 3.70 -8.29 0.16
CA ILE A 34 4.88 -7.42 0.15
C ILE A 34 5.53 -7.34 1.52
N ALA A 35 6.79 -6.93 1.58
CA ALA A 35 7.45 -6.63 2.84
C ALA A 35 6.84 -5.38 3.49
N ALA A 36 6.64 -5.39 4.82
CA ALA A 36 6.07 -4.24 5.54
C ALA A 36 6.86 -2.94 5.32
N ARG A 37 8.20 -3.02 5.18
CA ARG A 37 9.07 -1.88 4.82
C ARG A 37 8.65 -1.17 3.53
N THR A 38 8.03 -1.88 2.59
CA THR A 38 7.55 -1.30 1.34
C THR A 38 6.37 -0.38 1.58
N ILE A 39 5.46 -0.76 2.49
CA ILE A 39 4.35 0.10 2.91
C ILE A 39 4.91 1.37 3.56
N TYR A 40 5.83 1.25 4.53
CA TYR A 40 6.43 2.43 5.18
C TYR A 40 7.09 3.35 4.15
N ARG A 41 7.97 2.82 3.29
CA ARG A 41 8.63 3.63 2.24
C ARG A 41 7.64 4.34 1.33
N LYS A 42 6.55 3.66 0.93
CA LYS A 42 5.54 4.23 0.04
C LYS A 42 4.67 5.28 0.73
N LEU A 43 4.40 5.14 2.02
CA LEU A 43 3.66 6.14 2.80
C LEU A 43 4.53 7.37 3.14
N ASP A 44 5.81 7.17 3.41
CA ASP A 44 6.75 8.25 3.77
C ASP A 44 7.21 9.09 2.57
N SER A 45 7.01 8.61 1.34
CA SER A 45 7.40 9.32 0.10
C SER A 45 6.39 10.41 -0.31
N THR A 46 5.77 11.10 0.66
CA THR A 46 4.82 12.21 0.43
C THR A 46 5.42 13.52 0.88
#